data_AF-A0A948WP76-F1
#
_entry.id   AF-A0A948WP76-F1
#
_cell.length_a   1.000
_cell.length_b   1.000
_cell.length_c   1.000
_cell.angle_alpha   90.00
_cell.angle_beta   90.00
_cell.angle_gamma   90.00
#
_symmetry.space_group_name_H-M   'P 1'
#
loop_
_entity.id
_entity.type
_entity.pdbx_description
1 polymer ?
#
loop_
_entity_poly.entity_id
_entity_poly.type
_entity_poly.pdbx_seq_one_letter_code
_entity_poly.pdbx_strand_id
1 'polypeptide(L)'
;MSRVEHVGEPVIEHPNREGSGPQAMRAIVVILLLASTLLIAIVTFGGWGVLMGMKAVCIAWILLYLACAFYVAKWNRGLLPVIAALATMMGVFALVAVPAWTDRTAPGFTQPAIDSSVLGTLTALLVPVQILLIVAAMYAFNQKWNVEVEHWPEEEARLPAGA
;
A
#
# COMPACT_ATOMS: atom_id res chain seq x y z
N MET A 1 -11.47 27.98 -34.79
CA MET A 1 -11.61 26.59 -34.32
C MET A 1 -13.09 26.28 -34.27
N SER A 2 -13.60 25.42 -35.15
CA SER A 2 -14.98 24.93 -35.05
C SER A 2 -15.09 24.05 -33.81
N ARG A 3 -16.13 24.27 -32.99
CA ARG A 3 -16.45 23.39 -31.86
C ARG A 3 -16.93 22.07 -32.46
N VAL A 4 -16.26 20.96 -32.14
CA VAL A 4 -16.75 19.63 -32.46
C VAL A 4 -17.98 19.40 -31.57
N GLU A 5 -19.15 19.25 -32.18
CA GLU A 5 -20.36 18.85 -31.46
C GLU A 5 -20.40 17.33 -31.44
N HIS A 6 -20.33 16.76 -30.23
CA HIS A 6 -20.45 15.32 -30.04
C HIS A 6 -21.92 14.91 -29.95
N VAL A 7 -22.26 13.77 -30.54
CA VAL A 7 -23.62 13.20 -30.57
C VAL A 7 -23.74 12.02 -29.61
N GLY A 8 -24.73 12.07 -28.72
CA GLY A 8 -25.03 11.00 -27.76
C GLY A 8 -24.52 11.28 -26.36
N GLU A 9 -24.52 10.27 -25.49
CA GLU A 9 -23.97 10.35 -24.13
C GLU A 9 -22.55 9.74 -24.10
N PRO A 10 -21.55 10.41 -23.48
CA PRO A 10 -20.21 9.87 -23.39
C PRO A 10 -20.14 8.70 -22.39
N VAL A 11 -19.46 7.63 -22.77
CA VAL A 11 -19.12 6.51 -21.91
C VAL A 11 -17.65 6.63 -21.50
N ILE A 12 -17.38 6.72 -20.20
CA ILE A 12 -16.02 6.78 -19.67
C ILE A 12 -15.52 5.35 -19.42
N GLU A 13 -14.51 4.93 -20.18
CA GLU A 13 -13.83 3.65 -19.97
C GLU A 13 -12.47 3.85 -19.28
N HIS A 14 -12.12 2.93 -18.38
CA HIS A 14 -10.80 2.86 -17.74
C HIS A 14 -10.05 1.62 -18.25
N PRO A 15 -9.54 1.61 -19.49
CA PRO A 15 -9.00 0.41 -20.13
C PRO A 15 -7.86 -0.24 -19.33
N ASN A 16 -7.05 0.57 -18.63
CA ASN A 16 -5.96 0.09 -17.80
C ASN A 16 -6.40 -0.53 -16.45
N ARG A 17 -7.70 -0.59 -16.13
CA ARG A 17 -8.20 -1.26 -14.91
C ARG A 17 -8.65 -2.69 -15.19
N GLU A 18 -9.01 -2.99 -16.43
CA GLU A 18 -9.56 -4.29 -16.81
C GLU A 18 -8.46 -5.33 -17.07
N GLY A 19 -7.26 -4.88 -17.42
CA GLY A 19 -6.12 -5.76 -17.64
C GLY A 19 -5.74 -6.59 -16.41
N SER A 20 -5.35 -7.85 -16.63
CA SER A 20 -4.92 -8.78 -15.59
C SER A 20 -3.70 -8.27 -14.81
N GLY A 21 -2.76 -7.57 -15.47
CA GLY A 21 -1.57 -6.97 -14.84
C GLY A 21 -1.91 -5.90 -13.79
N PRO A 22 -2.68 -4.86 -14.14
CA PRO A 22 -3.17 -3.86 -13.19
C PRO A 22 -3.97 -4.42 -12.02
N GLN A 23 -4.85 -5.40 -12.28
CA GLN A 23 -5.60 -6.06 -11.20
C GLN A 23 -4.67 -6.84 -10.25
N ALA A 24 -3.69 -7.57 -10.79
CA ALA A 24 -2.71 -8.30 -10.01
C ALA A 24 -1.85 -7.36 -9.16
N MET A 25 -1.35 -6.27 -9.75
CA MET A 25 -0.52 -5.30 -9.00
C MET A 25 -1.30 -4.59 -7.90
N ARG A 26 -2.56 -4.22 -8.16
CA ARG A 26 -3.44 -3.70 -7.11
C ARG A 26 -3.57 -4.69 -5.96
N ALA A 27 -3.82 -5.97 -6.26
CA ALA A 27 -3.91 -7.01 -5.24
C ALA A 27 -2.60 -7.18 -4.46
N ILE A 28 -1.45 -7.19 -5.14
CA ILE A 28 -0.12 -7.28 -4.51
C ILE A 28 0.10 -6.11 -3.54
N VAL A 29 -0.18 -4.87 -3.95
CA VAL A 29 -0.01 -3.69 -3.08
C VAL A 29 -0.92 -3.79 -1.85
N VAL A 30 -2.19 -4.19 -2.03
CA VAL A 30 -3.13 -4.38 -0.92
C VAL A 30 -2.64 -5.46 0.04
N ILE A 31 -2.20 -6.61 -0.47
CA ILE A 31 -1.68 -7.72 0.34
C ILE A 31 -0.44 -7.27 1.13
N LEU A 32 0.49 -6.55 0.52
CA LEU A 32 1.69 -6.05 1.19
C LEU A 32 1.37 -5.02 2.27
N LEU A 33 0.38 -4.15 2.06
CA LEU A 33 -0.11 -3.22 3.10
C LEU A 33 -0.74 -3.97 4.28
N LEU A 34 -1.55 -4.99 4.02
CA LEU A 34 -2.17 -5.80 5.07
C LEU A 34 -1.14 -6.64 5.83
N ALA A 35 -0.17 -7.24 5.13
CA ALA A 35 0.93 -7.96 5.74
C ALA A 35 1.78 -7.04 6.62
N SER A 36 2.10 -5.84 6.14
CA SER A 36 2.80 -4.82 6.92
C SER A 36 2.02 -4.43 8.17
N THR A 37 0.72 -4.17 8.01
CA THR A 37 -0.20 -3.81 9.10
C THR A 37 -0.23 -4.90 10.17
N LEU A 38 -0.34 -6.17 9.75
CA LEU A 38 -0.36 -7.31 10.65
C LEU A 38 0.95 -7.44 11.42
N LEU A 39 2.10 -7.31 10.75
CA LEU A 39 3.41 -7.34 11.41
C LEU A 39 3.54 -6.20 12.44
N ILE A 40 3.17 -4.97 12.07
CA ILE A 40 3.19 -3.82 12.99
C ILE A 40 2.26 -4.10 14.18
N ALA A 41 1.06 -4.63 13.95
CA ALA A 41 0.12 -4.97 15.00
C ALA A 41 0.68 -6.03 15.96
N ILE A 42 1.24 -7.13 15.45
CA ILE A 42 1.83 -8.19 16.28
C ILE A 42 2.98 -7.63 17.13
N VAL A 43 3.88 -6.84 16.54
CA VAL A 43 4.98 -6.21 17.28
C VAL A 43 4.46 -5.22 18.34
N THR A 44 3.44 -4.44 18.00
CA THR A 44 2.86 -3.44 18.90
C THR A 44 2.15 -4.07 20.10
N PHE A 45 1.28 -5.05 19.85
CA PHE A 45 0.51 -5.70 20.91
C PHE A 45 1.34 -6.72 21.68
N GLY A 46 2.24 -7.45 21.03
CA GLY A 46 3.20 -8.33 21.70
C GLY A 46 4.18 -7.56 22.57
N GLY A 47 4.62 -6.38 22.11
CA GLY A 47 5.53 -5.47 22.81
C GLY A 47 4.88 -4.54 23.82
N TRP A 48 3.55 -4.60 24.01
CA TRP A 48 2.77 -3.52 24.63
C TRP A 48 3.29 -3.07 26.01
N GLY A 49 3.62 -4.02 26.88
CA GLY A 49 4.07 -3.75 28.24
C GLY A 49 5.38 -2.96 28.32
N VAL A 50 6.21 -3.00 27.27
CA VAL A 50 7.56 -2.43 27.27
C VAL A 50 7.77 -1.31 26.26
N LEU A 51 6.80 -1.08 25.37
CA LEU A 51 6.81 0.04 24.42
C LEU A 51 6.63 1.37 25.13
N MET A 52 7.71 2.16 25.27
CA MET A 52 7.64 3.51 25.84
C MET A 52 7.40 4.54 24.73
N GLY A 53 6.31 5.31 24.83
CA GLY A 53 5.98 6.42 23.91
C GLY A 53 5.50 6.03 22.50
N MET A 54 5.83 4.83 22.01
CA MET A 54 5.57 4.44 20.61
C MET A 54 4.18 3.86 20.34
N LYS A 55 3.40 3.53 21.37
CA LYS A 55 2.08 2.88 21.22
C LYS A 55 1.15 3.65 20.29
N ALA A 56 1.00 4.96 20.53
CA ALA A 56 0.11 5.81 19.74
C ALA A 56 0.56 5.93 18.28
N VAL A 57 1.87 6.06 18.06
CA VAL A 57 2.47 6.15 16.72
C VAL A 57 2.23 4.86 15.94
N CYS A 58 2.43 3.70 16.56
CA CYS A 58 2.18 2.40 15.93
C CYS A 58 0.69 2.21 15.58
N ILE A 59 -0.22 2.56 16.49
CA ILE A 59 -1.67 2.50 16.23
C ILE A 59 -2.05 3.42 15.06
N ALA A 60 -1.54 4.65 15.04
CA ALA A 60 -1.78 5.57 13.93
C ALA A 60 -1.29 4.99 12.59
N TRP A 61 -0.12 4.33 12.59
CA TRP A 61 0.42 3.68 11.39
C TRP A 61 -0.43 2.52 10.90
N ILE A 62 -0.93 1.69 11.82
CA ILE A 62 -1.84 0.58 11.52
C ILE A 62 -3.09 1.12 10.81
N LEU A 63 -3.73 2.14 11.39
CA LEU A 63 -4.93 2.76 10.82
C LEU A 63 -4.65 3.40 9.46
N LEU A 64 -3.51 4.08 9.33
CA LEU A 64 -3.08 4.70 8.08
C LEU A 64 -2.88 3.67 6.97
N TYR A 65 -2.20 2.56 7.25
CA TYR A 65 -1.98 1.49 6.27
C TYR A 65 -3.27 0.78 5.88
N LEU A 66 -4.19 0.57 6.83
CA LEU A 66 -5.53 0.03 6.54
C LEU A 66 -6.34 0.96 5.65
N ALA A 67 -6.33 2.27 5.94
CA ALA A 67 -6.97 3.27 5.08
C ALA A 67 -6.35 3.26 3.68
N CYS A 68 -5.02 3.19 3.58
CA CYS A 68 -4.32 3.06 2.31
C CYS A 68 -4.75 1.80 1.54
N ALA A 69 -4.83 0.65 2.20
CA ALA A 69 -5.24 -0.60 1.58
C ALA A 69 -6.67 -0.50 1.01
N PHE A 70 -7.59 0.09 1.79
CA PHE A 70 -8.97 0.32 1.37
C PHE A 70 -9.05 1.23 0.13
N TYR A 71 -8.34 2.36 0.11
CA TYR A 71 -8.38 3.29 -1.02
C TYR A 71 -7.70 2.74 -2.27
N VAL A 72 -6.61 1.98 -2.13
CA VAL A 72 -5.97 1.30 -3.27
C VAL A 72 -6.89 0.21 -3.83
N ALA A 73 -7.58 -0.55 -2.99
CA ALA A 73 -8.58 -1.53 -3.43
C ALA A 73 -9.70 -0.85 -4.26
N LYS A 74 -10.05 0.39 -3.91
CA LYS A 74 -10.98 1.27 -4.64
C LYS A 74 -10.36 2.03 -5.83
N TRP A 75 -9.22 1.59 -6.36
CA TRP A 75 -8.54 2.20 -7.52
C TRP A 75 -8.00 3.62 -7.31
N ASN A 76 -7.78 4.06 -6.07
CA ASN A 76 -7.20 5.37 -5.83
C ASN A 76 -5.67 5.37 -6.04
N ARG A 77 -5.24 5.78 -7.25
CA ARG A 77 -3.82 5.83 -7.61
C ARG A 77 -3.00 6.88 -6.87
N GLY A 78 -3.64 7.98 -6.41
CA GLY A 78 -2.92 9.13 -5.85
C GLY A 78 -2.17 8.76 -4.57
N LEU A 79 -2.59 7.67 -3.95
CA LEU A 79 -2.02 7.15 -2.72
C LEU A 79 -0.78 6.28 -2.95
N LEU A 80 -0.53 5.75 -4.15
CA LEU A 80 0.63 4.89 -4.42
C LEU A 80 1.99 5.54 -4.12
N PRO A 81 2.30 6.77 -4.58
CA PRO A 81 3.54 7.44 -4.19
C PRO A 81 3.60 7.78 -2.69
N VAL A 82 2.45 8.10 -2.07
CA VAL A 82 2.36 8.34 -0.62
C VAL A 82 2.68 7.05 0.15
N ILE A 83 2.15 5.92 -0.28
CA ILE A 83 2.42 4.59 0.29
C ILE A 83 3.92 4.27 0.19
N ALA A 84 4.57 4.55 -0.94
CA ALA A 84 6.01 4.34 -1.08
C ALA A 84 6.82 5.19 -0.07
N ALA A 85 6.45 6.45 0.14
CA ALA A 85 7.09 7.30 1.14
C ALA A 85 6.86 6.81 2.57
N LEU A 86 5.62 6.44 2.92
CA LEU A 86 5.29 5.89 4.24
C LEU A 86 5.99 4.55 4.51
N ALA A 87 6.07 3.68 3.50
CA ALA A 87 6.79 2.42 3.56
C ALA A 87 8.29 2.61 3.77
N THR A 88 8.87 3.64 3.13
CA THR A 88 10.26 4.01 3.35
C THR A 88 10.50 4.43 4.80
N MET A 89 9.65 5.30 5.35
CA MET A 89 9.75 5.77 6.74
C MET A 89 9.59 4.61 7.74
N MET A 90 8.59 3.74 7.55
CA MET A 90 8.40 2.56 8.40
C MET A 90 9.57 1.57 8.27
N GLY A 91 10.12 1.39 7.08
CA GLY A 91 11.27 0.50 6.85
C GLY A 91 12.49 0.96 7.64
N VAL A 92 12.76 2.27 7.68
CA VAL A 92 13.82 2.86 8.50
C VAL A 92 13.56 2.66 9.99
N PHE A 93 12.32 2.92 10.46
CA PHE A 93 11.96 2.72 11.86
C PHE A 93 12.11 1.26 12.29
N ALA A 94 11.66 0.34 11.46
CA ALA A 94 11.81 -1.09 11.69
C ALA A 94 13.29 -1.47 11.77
N LEU A 95 14.12 -1.02 10.83
CA LEU A 95 15.56 -1.32 10.79
C LEU A 95 16.28 -0.87 12.07
N VAL A 96 15.99 0.34 12.55
CA VAL A 96 16.57 0.88 13.79
C VAL A 96 16.03 0.15 15.03
N ALA A 97 14.78 -0.34 14.99
CA ALA A 97 14.14 -1.01 16.10
C ALA A 97 14.55 -2.48 16.29
N VAL A 98 15.14 -3.14 15.28
CA VAL A 98 15.61 -4.54 15.40
C VAL A 98 16.53 -4.75 16.61
N PRO A 99 17.67 -4.03 16.77
CA PRO A 99 18.55 -4.22 17.91
C PRO A 99 17.85 -3.92 19.24
N ALA A 100 16.95 -2.93 19.28
CA ALA A 100 16.21 -2.58 20.48
C ALA A 100 15.32 -3.73 21.03
N TRP A 101 14.95 -4.70 20.20
CA TRP A 101 14.26 -5.91 20.63
C TRP A 101 15.23 -7.03 21.04
N THR A 102 16.29 -7.25 20.26
CA THR A 102 17.24 -8.34 20.54
C THR A 102 18.10 -8.07 21.77
N ASP A 103 18.42 -6.80 22.06
CA ASP A 103 19.20 -6.41 23.24
C ASP A 103 18.46 -6.72 24.55
N ARG A 104 17.13 -6.80 24.52
CA ARG A 104 16.28 -7.16 25.67
C ARG A 104 16.37 -8.63 26.07
N THR A 105 17.10 -9.45 25.31
CA THR A 105 17.42 -10.82 25.72
C THR A 105 18.45 -10.86 26.85
N ALA A 106 19.13 -9.75 27.10
CA ALA A 106 20.08 -9.63 28.21
C ALA A 106 19.38 -9.71 29.58
N PRO A 107 20.07 -10.20 30.62
CA PRO A 107 19.54 -10.22 31.98
C PRO A 107 19.14 -8.83 32.48
N GLY A 108 18.03 -8.74 33.22
CA GLY A 108 17.56 -7.49 33.84
C GLY A 108 16.50 -6.73 33.04
N PHE A 109 16.18 -7.15 31.81
CA PHE A 109 15.07 -6.58 31.05
C PHE A 109 13.73 -7.27 31.38
N THR A 110 12.68 -6.46 31.57
CA THR A 110 11.30 -6.97 31.60
C THR A 110 10.92 -7.52 30.25
N GLN A 111 10.46 -8.77 30.21
CA GLN A 111 10.03 -9.40 28.97
C GLN A 111 8.63 -8.89 28.53
N PRO A 112 8.40 -8.74 27.21
CA PRO A 112 7.07 -8.46 26.68
C PRO A 112 6.16 -9.69 26.76
N ALA A 113 4.93 -9.56 26.27
CA ALA A 113 4.00 -10.69 26.18
C ALA A 113 4.46 -11.74 25.16
N ILE A 114 5.10 -11.29 24.08
CA ILE A 114 5.81 -12.14 23.12
C ILE A 114 7.31 -11.99 23.38
N ASP A 115 8.05 -13.10 23.29
CA ASP A 115 9.50 -13.12 23.47
C ASP A 115 10.21 -12.05 22.61
N SER A 116 11.17 -11.35 23.20
CA SER A 116 11.80 -10.20 22.55
C SER A 116 12.61 -10.59 21.31
N SER A 117 13.18 -11.80 21.25
CA SER A 117 13.89 -12.29 20.06
C SER A 117 12.93 -12.56 18.89
N VAL A 118 11.72 -13.04 19.20
CA VAL A 118 10.65 -13.22 18.20
C VAL A 118 10.17 -11.87 17.68
N LEU A 119 9.92 -10.90 18.58
CA LEU A 119 9.56 -9.54 18.16
C LEU A 119 10.66 -8.87 17.33
N GLY A 120 11.93 -9.09 17.66
CA GLY A 120 13.08 -8.64 16.87
C GLY A 120 13.09 -9.23 15.47
N THR A 121 12.84 -10.54 15.34
CA THR A 121 12.75 -11.23 14.05
C THR A 121 11.59 -10.72 13.20
N LEU A 122 10.40 -10.54 13.81
CA LEU A 122 9.23 -9.99 13.11
C LEU A 122 9.46 -8.55 12.66
N THR A 123 10.14 -7.74 13.48
CA THR A 123 10.53 -6.37 13.13
C THR A 123 11.55 -6.38 11.99
N ALA A 124 12.51 -7.31 12.00
CA ALA A 124 13.47 -7.47 10.91
C ALA A 124 12.78 -7.89 9.60
N LEU A 125 11.78 -8.78 9.66
CA LEU A 125 10.97 -9.18 8.51
C LEU A 125 10.14 -8.02 7.93
N LEU A 126 9.78 -7.03 8.75
CA LEU A 126 9.06 -5.86 8.27
C LEU A 126 9.88 -5.05 7.25
N VAL A 127 11.21 -5.04 7.35
CA VAL A 127 12.12 -4.31 6.44
C VAL A 127 12.00 -4.80 4.99
N PRO A 128 12.22 -6.09 4.65
CA PRO A 128 12.04 -6.57 3.27
C PRO A 128 10.59 -6.43 2.80
N VAL A 129 9.60 -6.55 3.68
CA VAL A 129 8.19 -6.30 3.32
C VAL A 129 7.99 -4.83 2.90
N GLN A 130 8.60 -3.86 3.59
CA GLN A 130 8.54 -2.46 3.17
C GLN A 130 9.24 -2.23 1.82
N ILE A 131 10.39 -2.86 1.58
CA ILE A 131 11.09 -2.77 0.29
C ILE A 131 10.20 -3.29 -0.85
N LEU A 132 9.59 -4.47 -0.66
CA LEU A 132 8.64 -5.03 -1.63
C LEU A 132 7.45 -4.10 -1.86
N LEU A 133 6.90 -3.50 -0.80
CA LEU A 133 5.80 -2.54 -0.89
C LEU A 133 6.19 -1.30 -1.69
N ILE A 134 7.39 -0.74 -1.48
CA ILE A 134 7.90 0.41 -2.24
C ILE A 134 7.99 0.08 -3.72
N VAL A 135 8.64 -1.05 -4.06
CA VAL A 135 8.81 -1.48 -5.46
C VAL A 135 7.45 -1.74 -6.12
N ALA A 136 6.55 -2.46 -5.44
CA ALA A 136 5.22 -2.77 -5.95
C ALA A 136 4.38 -1.50 -6.16
N ALA A 137 4.39 -0.56 -5.20
CA ALA A 137 3.68 0.71 -5.31
C ALA A 137 4.20 1.54 -6.49
N MET A 138 5.52 1.56 -6.70
CA MET A 138 6.11 2.32 -7.81
C MET A 138 5.85 1.68 -9.16
N TYR A 139 5.88 0.36 -9.24
CA TYR A 139 5.50 -0.36 -10.45
C TYR A 139 4.02 -0.15 -10.78
N ALA A 140 3.13 -0.28 -9.79
CA ALA A 140 1.69 -0.02 -9.94
C ALA A 140 1.40 1.42 -10.39
N PHE A 141 2.13 2.40 -9.87
CA PHE A 141 1.97 3.81 -10.25
C PHE A 141 2.25 4.04 -11.74
N ASN A 142 3.22 3.33 -12.30
CA ASN A 142 3.58 3.40 -13.72
C ASN A 142 2.57 2.73 -14.66
N GLN A 143 1.53 2.06 -14.15
CA GLN A 143 0.49 1.40 -14.97
C GLN A 143 -0.66 2.31 -15.40
N LYS A 144 -0.57 3.62 -15.13
CA LYS A 144 -1.48 4.64 -15.70
C LYS A 144 -2.98 4.34 -15.46
N TRP A 145 -3.37 4.02 -14.21
CA TRP A 145 -4.76 3.71 -13.81
C TRP A 145 -5.76 4.89 -13.96
N ASN A 146 -5.27 6.07 -14.30
CA ASN A 146 -6.04 7.30 -14.53
C ASN A 146 -6.34 7.59 -16.00
N VAL A 147 -5.87 6.75 -16.91
CA VAL A 147 -6.25 6.92 -18.31
C VAL A 147 -7.72 6.60 -18.40
N GLU A 148 -8.47 7.64 -18.75
CA GLU A 148 -9.89 7.64 -19.02
C GLU A 148 -10.02 7.92 -20.51
N VAL A 149 -10.70 7.03 -21.21
CA VAL A 149 -11.02 7.21 -22.62
C VAL A 149 -12.51 7.46 -22.70
N GLU A 150 -12.89 8.60 -23.27
CA GLU A 150 -14.28 8.91 -23.54
C GLU A 150 -14.67 8.29 -24.88
N HIS A 151 -15.64 7.38 -24.84
CA HIS A 151 -16.23 6.77 -26.02
C HIS A 151 -17.60 7.39 -26.30
N TRP A 152 -17.93 7.57 -27.58
CA TRP A 152 -19.22 8.09 -28.02
C TRP A 152 -19.91 7.04 -28.89
N PRO A 153 -20.61 6.06 -28.29
CA PRO A 153 -21.09 4.88 -29.01
C PRO A 153 -22.01 5.22 -30.19
N GLU A 154 -22.78 6.30 -30.07
CA GLU A 154 -23.66 6.78 -31.15
C GLU A 154 -22.90 7.37 -32.34
N GLU A 155 -21.75 8.01 -32.10
CA GLU A 155 -20.87 8.50 -33.16
C GLU A 155 -20.14 7.33 -33.81
N GLU A 156 -19.57 6.45 -32.98
CA GLU A 156 -18.83 5.26 -33.42
C GLU A 156 -19.71 4.33 -34.28
N ALA A 157 -21.00 4.16 -33.94
CA ALA A 157 -21.95 3.38 -34.72
C ALA A 157 -22.32 4.01 -36.08
N ARG A 158 -22.13 5.33 -36.24
CA ARG A 158 -22.38 6.06 -37.50
C ARG A 158 -21.15 6.13 -38.41
N LEU A 159 -19.95 5.81 -37.89
CA LEU A 159 -18.75 5.73 -38.69
C LEU A 159 -18.79 4.50 -39.61
N PRO A 160 -18.33 4.60 -40.87
CA PRO A 160 -18.23 3.44 -41.74
C PRO A 160 -17.24 2.43 -41.14
N ALA A 161 -17.56 1.14 -41.20
CA ALA A 161 -16.75 0.08 -40.60
C ALA A 161 -15.30 0.14 -41.11
N GLY A 162 -14.36 0.50 -40.22
CA GLY A 162 -12.92 0.55 -40.49
C GLY A 162 -12.30 1.96 -40.65
N ALA A 163 -13.00 3.02 -40.25
CA ALA A 163 -12.44 4.38 -40.12
C ALA A 163 -11.73 4.60 -38.78
#